data_AF-A0A9E0UMZ6-F1
#
_entry.id   AF-A0A9E0UMZ6-F1
#
_cell.length_a   1.000
_cell.length_b   1.000
_cell.length_c   1.000
_cell.angle_alpha   90.00
_cell.angle_beta   90.00
_cell.angle_gamma   90.00
#
_symmetry.space_group_name_H-M   'P 1'
#
loop_
_entity.id
_entity.type
_entity.pdbx_description
1 polymer ?
#
loop_
_entity_poly.entity_id
_entity_poly.type
_entity_poly.pdbx_seq_one_letter_code
_entity_poly.pdbx_strand_id
1 'polypeptide(L)'
;HNNLQLAFAKTIEAVNCGVDFIDATMAGLGRGAGNCPMELLLGYIGRPVRPSLVCIQNYIEPLRKKLGWGFAHSYMLTGFLNEHPRSAMAFQEAETIGDIGEFYDSIVAPKATEAKK
;
A
#
# COMPACT_ATOMS: atom_id res chain seq x y z
N HIS A 1 -4.96 -2.62 -3.01
CA HIS A 1 -3.92 -2.05 -2.13
C HIS A 1 -2.68 -2.94 -2.09
N ASN A 2 -1.52 -2.34 -1.82
CA ASN A 2 -0.21 -2.96 -1.98
C ASN A 2 0.46 -3.41 -0.66
N ASN A 3 -0.33 -3.65 0.39
CA ASN A 3 0.15 -4.02 1.73
C ASN A 3 1.09 -5.24 1.72
N LEU A 4 0.79 -6.23 0.88
CA LEU A 4 1.57 -7.47 0.73
C LEU A 4 2.41 -7.48 -0.55
N GLN A 5 2.63 -6.33 -1.19
CA GLN A 5 3.27 -6.21 -2.52
C GLN A 5 2.58 -7.00 -3.65
N LEU A 6 1.31 -7.38 -3.45
CA LEU A 6 0.54 -8.17 -4.40
C LEU A 6 -0.38 -7.32 -5.29
N ALA A 7 -0.37 -5.98 -5.20
CA ALA A 7 -1.35 -5.18 -5.94
C ALA A 7 -1.22 -5.40 -7.46
N PHE A 8 0.01 -5.37 -7.98
CA PHE A 8 0.26 -5.62 -9.40
C PHE A 8 -0.12 -7.05 -9.82
N ALA A 9 0.30 -8.06 -9.05
CA ALA A 9 -0.02 -9.47 -9.31
C ALA A 9 -1.54 -9.74 -9.32
N LYS A 10 -2.29 -9.13 -8.39
CA LYS A 10 -3.75 -9.24 -8.35
C LYS A 10 -4.41 -8.52 -9.52
N THR A 11 -3.87 -7.38 -9.93
CA THR A 11 -4.39 -6.63 -11.09
C THR A 11 -4.20 -7.43 -12.37
N ILE A 12 -3.02 -8.03 -12.62
CA ILE A 12 -2.82 -8.85 -13.83
C ILE A 12 -3.74 -10.07 -13.84
N GLU A 13 -3.96 -10.69 -12.68
CA GLU A 13 -4.85 -11.85 -12.58
C GLU A 13 -6.30 -11.46 -12.81
N ALA A 14 -6.75 -10.32 -12.27
CA ALA A 14 -8.08 -9.80 -12.55
C ALA A 14 -8.28 -9.54 -14.05
N VAL A 15 -7.28 -8.98 -14.74
CA VAL A 15 -7.31 -8.82 -16.20
C VAL A 15 -7.45 -10.18 -16.90
N ASN A 16 -6.70 -11.20 -16.47
CA ASN A 16 -6.81 -12.55 -17.03
C ASN A 16 -8.19 -13.19 -16.79
N CYS A 17 -8.85 -12.85 -15.67
CA CYS A 17 -10.22 -13.25 -15.38
C CYS A 17 -11.30 -12.44 -16.15
N GLY A 18 -10.90 -11.45 -16.95
CA GLY A 18 -11.81 -10.71 -17.83
C GLY A 18 -12.55 -9.53 -17.17
N VAL A 19 -11.96 -8.88 -16.16
CA VAL A 19 -12.55 -7.64 -15.60
C VAL A 19 -12.50 -6.48 -16.61
N ASP A 20 -13.53 -5.64 -16.61
CA ASP A 20 -13.60 -4.46 -17.48
C ASP A 20 -12.81 -3.25 -16.94
N PHE A 21 -12.68 -3.15 -15.62
CA PHE A 21 -12.08 -2.00 -14.94
C PHE A 21 -11.01 -2.44 -13.94
N ILE A 22 -9.90 -1.71 -13.96
CA ILE A 22 -8.79 -1.86 -13.02
C ILE A 22 -8.32 -0.48 -12.58
N ASP A 23 -7.95 -0.37 -11.30
CA ASP A 23 -7.40 0.85 -10.73
C ASP A 23 -5.89 0.72 -10.48
N ALA A 24 -5.16 1.75 -10.88
CA ALA A 24 -3.75 1.93 -10.58
C ALA A 24 -3.46 3.42 -10.38
N THR A 25 -2.36 3.73 -9.70
CA THR A 25 -1.92 5.11 -9.49
C THR A 25 -0.44 5.24 -9.78
N MET A 26 -0.02 6.44 -10.19
CA MET A 26 1.38 6.73 -10.49
C MET A 26 2.25 6.44 -9.27
N ALA A 27 3.32 5.65 -9.45
CA ALA A 27 4.22 5.24 -8.36
C ALA A 27 3.50 4.58 -7.16
N GLY A 28 2.33 3.98 -7.40
CA GLY A 28 1.49 3.36 -6.38
C GLY A 28 0.92 4.34 -5.35
N LEU A 29 0.86 5.64 -5.65
CA LEU A 29 0.30 6.67 -4.77
C LEU A 29 -1.05 6.28 -4.15
N GLY A 30 -1.12 6.27 -2.83
CA GLY A 30 -2.34 5.98 -2.08
C GLY A 30 -2.05 5.85 -0.59
N ARG A 31 -3.06 5.92 0.28
CA ARG A 31 -2.86 5.74 1.72
C ARG A 31 -2.25 4.38 2.04
N GLY A 32 -1.47 4.32 3.12
CA GLY A 32 -0.84 3.08 3.58
C GLY A 32 0.28 2.61 2.66
N ALA A 33 0.31 1.32 2.36
CA ALA A 33 1.29 0.75 1.43
C ALA A 33 1.09 1.15 -0.04
N GLY A 34 0.00 1.87 -0.35
CA GLY A 34 -0.32 2.34 -1.68
C GLY A 34 -1.18 1.38 -2.51
N ASN A 35 -1.17 1.60 -3.82
CA ASN A 35 -1.98 0.91 -4.82
C ASN A 35 -1.12 0.17 -5.86
N CYS A 36 -1.76 -0.43 -6.87
CA CYS A 36 -1.04 -0.96 -8.02
C CYS A 36 -0.28 0.19 -8.72
N PRO A 37 1.04 0.07 -8.93
CA PRO A 37 1.79 1.09 -9.65
C PRO A 37 1.38 1.15 -11.13
N MET A 38 0.96 2.32 -11.59
CA MET A 38 0.48 2.57 -12.96
C MET A 38 1.54 2.22 -14.02
N GLU A 39 2.79 2.54 -13.75
CA GLU A 39 3.92 2.28 -14.65
C GLU A 39 4.17 0.78 -14.88
N LEU A 40 3.90 -0.07 -13.88
CA LEU A 40 3.96 -1.52 -14.04
C LEU A 40 2.80 -2.02 -14.90
N LEU A 41 1.59 -1.52 -14.63
CA LEU A 41 0.40 -1.87 -15.40
C LEU A 41 0.56 -1.47 -16.87
N LEU A 42 0.97 -0.23 -17.16
CA LEU A 42 1.18 0.26 -18.52
C LEU A 42 2.19 -0.61 -19.28
N GLY A 43 3.29 -1.01 -18.63
CA GLY A 43 4.27 -1.92 -19.21
C GLY A 43 3.66 -3.29 -19.55
N TYR A 44 2.87 -3.86 -18.63
CA TYR A 44 2.19 -5.15 -18.82
C TYR A 44 1.21 -5.13 -20.00
N ILE A 45 0.38 -4.09 -20.11
CA ILE A 45 -0.61 -3.97 -21.20
C ILE A 45 -0.03 -3.39 -22.50
N GLY A 46 1.30 -3.32 -22.63
CA GLY A 46 1.99 -2.90 -23.85
C GLY A 46 1.81 -1.42 -24.22
N ARG A 47 1.61 -0.54 -23.23
CA ARG A 47 1.46 0.90 -23.44
C ARG A 47 2.79 1.64 -23.19
N PRO A 48 3.00 2.82 -23.82
CA PRO A 48 4.20 3.61 -23.57
C PRO A 48 4.32 4.02 -22.09
N VAL A 49 5.43 3.62 -21.46
CA VAL A 49 5.69 3.89 -20.03
C VAL A 49 6.34 5.26 -19.81
N ARG A 50 7.01 5.82 -20.83
CA ARG A 50 7.77 7.08 -20.69
C ARG A 50 6.95 8.25 -20.12
N PRO A 51 5.69 8.52 -20.56
CA PRO A 51 4.91 9.62 -20.01
C PRO A 51 4.63 9.47 -18.50
N SER A 52 4.36 8.25 -18.02
CA SER A 52 4.14 8.00 -16.59
C SER A 52 5.42 8.22 -15.80
N LEU A 53 6.58 7.78 -16.29
CA LEU A 53 7.87 8.01 -15.61
C LEU A 53 8.21 9.50 -15.47
N VAL A 54 7.95 10.30 -16.51
CA VAL A 54 8.15 11.76 -16.46
C VAL A 54 7.19 12.40 -15.45
N CYS A 55 5.93 11.97 -15.42
CA CYS A 55 4.96 12.44 -14.42
C CYS A 55 5.41 12.07 -13.00
N ILE A 56 5.86 10.83 -12.82
CA ILE A 56 6.33 10.30 -11.53
C ILE A 56 7.50 11.14 -11.02
N GLN A 57 8.52 11.34 -11.86
CA GLN A 57 9.70 12.13 -11.52
C GLN A 57 9.36 13.57 -11.11
N ASN A 58 8.53 14.25 -11.91
CA ASN A 58 8.31 15.68 -11.77
C ASN A 58 7.24 16.04 -10.73
N TYR A 59 6.25 15.16 -10.51
CA TYR A 59 5.08 15.50 -9.70
C TYR A 59 4.81 14.52 -8.56
N ILE A 60 5.10 13.23 -8.73
CA ILE A 60 4.68 12.21 -7.75
C ILE A 60 5.77 11.94 -6.71
N GLU A 61 7.01 11.65 -7.11
CA GLU A 61 8.12 11.45 -6.17
C GLU A 61 8.37 12.64 -5.24
N PRO A 62 8.24 13.91 -5.69
CA PRO A 62 8.29 15.05 -4.77
C PRO A 62 7.22 15.01 -3.67
N LEU A 63 6.06 14.41 -3.91
CA LEU A 63 5.00 14.22 -2.91
C LEU A 63 5.31 13.07 -1.95
N ARG A 64 6.07 12.05 -2.38
CA ARG A 64 6.39 10.88 -1.55
C ARG A 64 7.07 11.28 -0.24
N LYS A 65 7.96 12.27 -0.28
CA LYS A 65 8.61 12.83 0.92
C LYS A 65 7.64 13.48 1.91
N LYS A 66 6.51 14.01 1.43
CA LYS A 66 5.52 14.71 2.26
C LYS A 66 4.41 13.78 2.77
N LEU A 67 4.03 12.79 1.96
CA LEU A 67 2.86 11.95 2.21
C LEU A 67 3.21 10.53 2.66
N GLY A 68 4.45 10.07 2.46
CA GLY A 68 4.97 8.86 3.09
C GLY A 68 4.31 7.54 2.70
N TRP A 69 3.64 7.43 1.55
CA TRP A 69 3.07 6.15 1.14
C TRP A 69 4.14 5.16 0.66
N GLY A 70 3.81 3.88 0.74
CA GLY A 70 4.64 2.80 0.24
C GLY A 70 4.76 1.68 1.24
N PHE A 71 5.34 0.57 0.77
CA PHE A 71 5.48 -0.62 1.59
C PHE A 71 6.25 -0.33 2.89
N ALA A 72 5.71 -0.82 4.00
CA ALA A 72 6.35 -0.85 5.30
C ALA A 72 5.95 -2.13 6.02
N HIS A 73 6.81 -2.63 6.91
CA HIS A 73 6.52 -3.84 7.68
C HIS A 73 5.24 -3.69 8.52
N SER A 74 4.94 -2.51 9.05
CA SER A 74 3.67 -2.27 9.77
C SER A 74 2.44 -2.49 8.88
N TYR A 75 2.47 -2.02 7.63
CA TYR A 75 1.39 -2.27 6.66
C TYR A 75 1.29 -3.73 6.26
N MET A 76 2.43 -4.41 6.07
CA MET A 76 2.46 -5.85 5.83
C MET A 76 1.79 -6.62 6.98
N LEU A 77 2.13 -6.29 8.22
CA LEU A 77 1.58 -6.93 9.42
C LEU A 77 0.06 -6.73 9.51
N THR A 78 -0.45 -5.51 9.35
CA THR A 78 -1.91 -5.30 9.27
C THR A 78 -2.56 -6.02 8.09
N GLY A 79 -1.82 -6.17 6.98
CA GLY A 79 -2.25 -6.93 5.81
C GLY A 79 -2.38 -8.43 6.08
N PHE A 80 -1.45 -9.04 6.80
CA PHE A 80 -1.53 -10.45 7.20
C PHE A 80 -2.70 -10.72 8.15
N LEU A 81 -2.97 -9.80 9.07
CA LEU A 81 -4.07 -9.92 10.02
C LEU A 81 -5.43 -9.52 9.44
N ASN A 82 -5.48 -9.08 8.18
CA ASN A 82 -6.68 -8.53 7.53
C ASN A 82 -7.35 -7.41 8.35
N GLU A 83 -6.52 -6.59 9.01
CA GLU A 83 -6.95 -5.47 9.85
C GLU A 83 -6.91 -4.17 9.05
N HIS A 84 -7.76 -3.21 9.43
CA HIS A 84 -7.70 -1.88 8.85
C HIS A 84 -6.33 -1.24 9.13
N PRO A 85 -5.68 -0.54 8.18
CA PRO A 85 -4.30 -0.04 8.34
C PRO A 85 -4.14 1.10 9.36
N ARG A 86 -5.12 1.35 10.24
CA ARG A 86 -5.12 2.47 11.19
C ARG A 86 -3.94 2.40 12.16
N SER A 87 -3.70 1.24 12.76
CA SER A 87 -2.56 1.03 13.67
C SER A 87 -1.23 1.18 12.93
N ALA A 88 -1.11 0.64 11.71
CA ALA A 88 0.09 0.77 10.91
C ALA A 88 0.36 2.21 10.45
N MET A 89 -0.68 2.99 10.11
CA MET A 89 -0.55 4.41 9.78
C MET A 89 -0.08 5.20 10.99
N ALA A 90 -0.70 5.01 12.16
CA ALA A 90 -0.28 5.66 13.40
C ALA A 90 1.19 5.34 13.75
N PHE A 91 1.62 4.09 13.54
CA PHE A 91 3.01 3.68 13.73
C PHE A 91 3.97 4.34 12.73
N GLN A 92 3.55 4.61 11.49
CA GLN A 92 4.37 5.27 10.47
C GLN A 92 4.38 6.80 10.58
N GLU A 93 3.35 7.38 11.20
CA GLU A 93 3.22 8.83 11.42
C GLU A 93 3.82 9.30 12.76
N ALA A 94 4.27 8.37 13.61
CA ALA A 94 4.96 8.70 14.85
C ALA A 94 6.25 9.48 14.61
N GLU A 95 6.60 10.41 15.53
CA GLU A 95 7.84 11.20 15.43
C GLU A 95 9.10 10.33 15.30
N THR A 96 9.08 9.19 16.00
CA THR A 96 10.07 8.12 15.87
C THR A 96 9.36 6.81 15.56
N ILE A 97 9.85 6.11 14.54
CA ILE A 97 9.36 4.77 14.23
C ILE A 97 9.79 3.85 15.38
N GLY A 98 8.81 3.23 16.04
CA GLY A 98 9.04 2.33 17.17
C GLY A 98 9.63 0.98 16.75
N ASP A 99 9.78 0.08 17.73
CA ASP A 99 10.19 -1.29 17.47
C ASP A 99 9.07 -2.08 16.75
N ILE A 100 9.42 -2.73 15.65
CA ILE A 100 8.44 -3.44 14.83
C ILE A 100 7.96 -4.76 15.47
N GLY A 101 8.78 -5.37 16.33
CA GLY A 101 8.42 -6.54 17.12
C GLY A 101 7.42 -6.18 18.22
N GLU A 102 7.65 -5.09 18.95
CA GLU A 102 6.67 -4.57 19.92
C GLU A 102 5.36 -4.18 19.24
N PHE A 103 5.43 -3.56 18.05
CA PHE A 103 4.23 -3.28 17.26
C PHE A 103 3.50 -4.58 16.87
N TYR A 104 4.23 -5.61 16.43
CA TYR A 104 3.66 -6.93 16.13
C TYR A 104 2.94 -7.51 17.35
N ASP A 105 3.61 -7.57 18.50
CA ASP A 105 3.06 -8.09 19.75
C ASP A 105 1.77 -7.34 20.13
N SER A 106 1.75 -6.01 19.95
CA SER A 106 0.60 -5.16 20.27
C SER A 106 -0.64 -5.44 19.40
N ILE A 107 -0.47 -5.83 18.13
CA ILE A 107 -1.59 -6.04 17.20
C ILE A 107 -2.06 -7.50 17.14
N VAL A 108 -1.26 -8.46 17.61
CA VAL A 108 -1.65 -9.88 17.72
C VAL A 108 -2.22 -10.23 19.10
N ALA A 109 -1.98 -9.40 20.11
CA ALA A 109 -2.56 -9.58 21.43
C ALA A 109 -4.09 -9.65 21.36
N PRO A 110 -4.76 -10.52 22.15
CA PRO A 110 -6.21 -10.57 22.19
C PRO A 110 -6.78 -9.20 22.54
N LYS A 111 -7.56 -8.60 21.64
CA LYS A 111 -8.30 -7.37 21.94
C LYS A 111 -9.18 -7.68 23.15
N ALA A 112 -8.98 -6.96 24.27
CA ALA A 112 -9.84 -7.09 25.42
C ALA A 112 -11.28 -6.91 24.94
N THR A 113 -12.12 -7.94 25.12
CA THR A 113 -13.54 -7.88 24.78
C THR A 113 -14.13 -6.65 25.46
N GLU A 114 -14.53 -5.65 24.65
CA GLU A 114 -15.37 -4.56 25.13
C GLU A 114 -16.62 -5.20 25.72
N ALA A 115 -16.68 -5.24 27.06
CA ALA A 115 -17.89 -5.58 27.77
C ALA A 115 -18.90 -4.48 27.41
N LYS A 116 -19.79 -4.80 26.46
CA LYS A 116 -20.96 -3.98 26.15
C LYS A 116 -21.72 -3.77 27.47
N LYS A 117 -21.70 -2.53 27.96
CA LYS A 117 -22.66 -2.04 28.96
C LYS A 117 -23.93 -1.59 28.25
#